data_AF-A0A257CVK7-F1
#
_entry.id   AF-A0A257CVK7-F1
#
_cell.length_a   1.000
_cell.length_b   1.000
_cell.length_c   1.000
_cell.angle_alpha   90.00
_cell.angle_beta   90.00
_cell.angle_gamma   90.00
#
_symmetry.space_group_name_H-M   'P 1'
#
loop_
_entity.id
_entity.type
_entity.pdbx_description
1 polymer ?
#
loop_
_entity_poly.entity_id
_entity_poly.type
_entity_poly.pdbx_seq_one_letter_code
_entity_poly.pdbx_strand_id
1 'polypeptide(L)'
;MPKPTAEHIWLGTAAGPPTALSAPEDSAEFDRLWHAFMASRLALGLVLVVLQGALYATGTGYNFDLVTVSAAYFAITIVTRLVIKPRPMGGSFNRRWVGLVGIDVLAILVLQHLQGSSINYTPLFALPILLASVLGTLRLALGTAAGVTVLLLSGTLWGYLGNQIDAMAYYVQAALTGVGYFAIALLASQLSTRLASEGQRAHLSQLAARIQQQVNELVIESLPDGVLIVDDQGIVRGANPSARQLLGVSAEPTNHLFNLKDDAAWLPLLNITRMSIGTGRAQEADVTMRQANQGDRRMRARTRLAAPQGMGAASLCVLFLQDQRELEARMRTEKLASMGRMSTAVAHEIRNPLAAIAQANALLEEDLTDPHHQRLTRMVGHNAKRLEKIVDDILDVARIGPADTALTLQTVRLPANVEQICNDWGLQNTCMARLHCVPWAYQAVVRFDLDHLQRVLVNLLDNAARYASTQPEAIQVACGMPTPGGGTLMLSVWSDGAPMEQSVERHLFEPFFSSESRSSGLGLYICRELCDRHGASITYQRSARLTRDTVLDGNEFLLTLQLAPVADGSPSA
;
A
#
# COMPACT_ATOMS: atom_id res chain seq x y z
N MET A 1 35.77 -23.25 -4.05
CA MET A 1 34.99 -23.80 -2.92
C MET A 1 34.69 -22.67 -1.93
N PRO A 2 33.51 -22.66 -1.31
CA PRO A 2 32.53 -21.58 -1.49
C PRO A 2 32.56 -20.47 -0.43
N LYS A 3 32.05 -19.30 -0.85
CA LYS A 3 31.62 -18.15 -0.03
C LYS A 3 30.40 -18.53 0.84
N PRO A 4 30.19 -17.87 2.00
CA PRO A 4 28.86 -17.57 2.52
C PRO A 4 28.51 -16.10 2.23
N THR A 5 27.60 -15.86 1.29
CA THR A 5 26.16 -15.54 1.50
C THR A 5 25.93 -14.17 2.13
N ALA A 6 25.55 -13.24 1.25
CA ALA A 6 25.04 -11.92 1.56
C ALA A 6 23.68 -12.04 2.27
N GLU A 7 23.56 -11.38 3.43
CA GLU A 7 22.27 -11.08 4.03
C GLU A 7 21.66 -9.87 3.32
N HIS A 8 20.50 -10.09 2.70
CA HIS A 8 19.68 -9.07 2.07
C HIS A 8 19.04 -8.17 3.15
N ILE A 9 19.66 -7.03 3.43
CA ILE A 9 19.07 -5.93 4.21
C ILE A 9 18.15 -5.14 3.27
N TRP A 10 16.83 -5.38 3.38
CA TRP A 10 15.79 -4.84 2.48
C TRP A 10 15.31 -3.42 2.79
N LEU A 11 15.98 -2.66 3.66
CA LEU A 11 15.64 -1.26 3.94
C LEU A 11 16.91 -0.40 3.95
N GLY A 12 17.43 -0.13 2.75
CA GLY A 12 18.39 0.94 2.55
C GLY A 12 17.67 2.29 2.63
N THR A 13 17.79 3.00 3.74
CA THR A 13 17.59 4.44 3.74
C THR A 13 18.85 5.09 3.19
N ALA A 14 18.87 5.34 1.88
CA ALA A 14 19.68 6.41 1.32
C ALA A 14 19.07 7.75 1.78
N ALA A 15 19.33 8.11 3.04
CA ALA A 15 19.15 9.47 3.49
C ALA A 15 20.33 10.28 2.92
N GLY A 16 20.05 11.12 1.92
CA GLY A 16 20.94 12.23 1.57
C GLY A 16 21.25 13.07 2.82
N PRO A 17 22.32 13.89 2.80
CA PRO A 17 22.73 14.64 3.96
C PRO A 17 21.54 15.44 4.51
N PRO A 18 21.24 15.36 5.82
CA PRO A 18 20.05 15.97 6.38
C PRO A 18 20.09 17.47 6.12
N THR A 19 19.22 17.95 5.23
CA THR A 19 18.84 19.35 5.18
C THR A 19 18.27 19.69 6.55
N ALA A 20 18.89 20.67 7.21
CA ALA A 20 18.66 21.07 8.58
C ALA A 20 17.20 21.50 8.84
N LEU A 21 16.32 20.55 9.09
CA LEU A 21 15.12 20.75 9.90
C LEU A 21 15.55 20.71 11.38
N SER A 22 16.31 21.71 11.81
CA SER A 22 16.48 21.98 13.24
C SER A 22 15.11 22.34 13.82
N ALA A 23 14.68 21.56 14.81
CA ALA A 23 13.32 21.54 15.33
C ALA A 23 12.95 22.84 16.10
N PRO A 24 11.66 23.21 16.16
CA PRO A 24 11.17 24.31 17.01
C PRO A 24 11.41 24.08 18.52
N GLU A 25 11.61 22.83 18.97
CA GLU A 25 11.86 22.51 20.38
C GLU A 25 13.25 22.97 20.86
N ASP A 26 14.30 22.83 20.05
CA ASP A 26 15.64 23.33 20.36
C ASP A 26 15.63 24.87 20.55
N SER A 27 14.77 25.55 19.79
CA SER A 27 14.60 27.01 19.92
C SER A 27 13.87 27.41 21.20
N ALA A 28 12.90 26.61 21.65
CA ALA A 28 12.14 26.88 22.87
C ALA A 28 12.97 26.62 24.15
N GLU A 29 13.80 25.57 24.16
CA GLU A 29 14.72 25.31 25.29
C GLU A 29 15.82 26.36 25.38
N PHE A 30 16.40 26.74 24.23
CA PHE A 30 17.36 27.84 24.16
C PHE A 30 16.76 29.16 24.67
N ASP A 31 15.53 29.47 24.25
CA ASP A 31 14.81 30.66 24.72
C ASP A 31 14.59 30.62 26.23
N ARG A 32 14.22 29.48 26.81
CA ARG A 32 14.06 29.34 28.27
C ARG A 32 15.38 29.61 29.01
N LEU A 33 16.48 29.00 28.57
CA LEU A 33 17.81 29.22 29.15
C LEU A 33 18.24 30.69 29.02
N TRP A 34 18.01 31.29 27.85
CA TRP A 34 18.29 32.71 27.61
C TRP A 34 17.54 33.63 28.58
N HIS A 35 16.24 33.42 28.76
CA HIS A 35 15.43 34.23 29.68
C HIS A 35 15.86 34.03 31.13
N ALA A 36 16.23 32.80 31.53
CA ALA A 36 16.74 32.52 32.87
C ALA A 36 18.05 33.30 33.15
N PHE A 37 19.00 33.27 32.22
CA PHE A 37 20.25 34.03 32.36
C PHE A 37 20.04 35.54 32.37
N MET A 38 19.16 36.06 31.51
CA MET A 38 18.82 37.49 31.52
C MET A 38 18.13 37.91 32.82
N ALA A 39 17.27 37.06 33.38
CA ALA A 39 16.68 37.30 34.69
C ALA A 39 17.73 37.29 35.80
N SER A 40 18.70 36.36 35.76
CA SER A 40 19.82 36.30 36.71
C SER A 40 20.70 37.56 36.67
N ARG A 41 20.99 38.09 35.47
CA ARG A 41 21.74 39.36 35.30
C ARG A 41 21.01 40.55 35.89
N LEU A 42 19.70 40.64 35.63
CA LEU A 42 18.86 41.70 36.19
C LEU A 42 18.78 41.61 37.72
N ALA A 43 18.60 40.40 38.26
CA ALA A 43 18.59 40.15 39.69
C ALA A 43 19.93 40.53 40.33
N LEU A 44 21.06 40.17 39.72
CA LEU A 44 22.39 40.57 40.19
C LEU A 44 22.54 42.10 40.21
N GLY A 45 22.15 42.79 39.14
CA GLY A 45 22.18 44.25 39.09
C GLY A 45 21.32 44.91 40.17
N LEU A 46 20.11 44.39 40.41
CA LEU A 46 19.23 44.89 41.48
C LEU A 46 19.84 44.67 42.86
N VAL A 47 20.39 43.48 43.12
CA VAL A 47 21.05 43.15 44.39
C VAL A 47 22.24 44.07 44.63
N LEU A 48 23.06 44.34 43.61
CA LEU A 48 24.18 45.27 43.73
C LEU A 48 23.72 46.70 44.06
N VAL A 49 22.68 47.21 43.40
CA VAL A 49 22.12 48.54 43.69
C VAL A 49 21.59 48.62 45.12
N VAL A 50 20.82 47.62 45.57
CA VAL A 50 20.26 47.58 46.93
C VAL A 50 21.37 47.47 47.97
N LEU A 51 22.35 46.59 47.74
CA LEU A 51 23.48 46.39 48.65
C LEU A 51 24.32 47.66 48.79
N GLN A 52 24.74 48.28 47.69
CA GLN A 52 25.55 49.51 47.74
C GLN A 52 24.74 50.69 48.30
N GLY A 53 23.46 50.80 47.95
CA GLY A 53 22.59 51.84 48.50
C GLY A 53 22.41 51.71 50.01
N ALA A 54 22.25 50.49 50.52
CA ALA A 54 22.16 50.22 51.94
C ALA A 54 23.47 50.56 52.67
N LEU A 55 24.61 50.15 52.12
CA LEU A 55 25.94 50.44 52.68
C LEU A 55 26.25 51.94 52.72
N TYR A 56 25.83 52.67 51.69
CA TYR A 56 25.91 54.13 51.64
C TYR A 56 25.03 54.78 52.72
N ALA A 57 23.79 54.30 52.89
CA ALA A 57 22.86 54.82 53.89
C ALA A 57 23.31 54.55 55.35
N THR A 58 23.98 53.43 55.61
CA THR A 58 24.51 53.09 56.95
C THR A 58 25.85 53.78 57.26
N GLY A 59 26.40 54.57 56.34
CA GLY A 59 27.68 55.28 56.52
C GLY A 59 28.93 54.39 56.46
N THR A 60 28.77 53.11 56.09
CA THR A 60 29.85 52.12 55.98
C THR A 60 30.31 52.00 54.52
N GLY A 61 31.43 52.62 54.15
CA GLY A 61 31.97 52.56 52.78
C GLY A 61 31.53 53.74 51.90
N TYR A 62 32.12 54.90 52.16
CA TYR A 62 31.74 56.20 51.61
C TYR A 62 32.20 56.41 50.16
N ASN A 63 31.66 55.64 49.20
CA ASN A 63 31.96 55.81 47.76
C ASN A 63 30.66 55.89 46.95
N PHE A 64 30.23 57.12 46.62
CA PHE A 64 29.09 57.36 45.72
C PHE A 64 29.28 56.69 44.35
N ASP A 65 30.54 56.56 43.91
CA ASP A 65 30.91 55.91 42.66
C ASP A 65 30.52 54.43 42.58
N LEU A 66 30.44 53.70 43.72
CA LEU A 66 29.98 52.31 43.72
C LEU A 66 28.47 52.20 43.47
N VAL A 67 27.69 53.15 43.98
CA VAL A 67 26.25 53.23 43.75
C VAL A 67 25.98 53.60 42.30
N THR A 68 26.72 54.54 41.72
CA THR A 68 26.55 54.96 40.32
C THR A 68 26.93 53.84 39.34
N VAL A 69 28.04 53.13 39.58
CA VAL A 69 28.43 51.97 38.75
C VAL A 69 27.41 50.85 38.85
N SER A 70 26.88 50.55 40.04
CA SER A 70 25.83 49.53 40.22
C SER A 70 24.53 49.91 39.52
N ALA A 71 24.11 51.18 39.62
CA ALA A 71 22.93 51.71 38.94
C ALA A 71 23.09 51.70 37.42
N ALA A 72 24.27 52.08 36.91
CA ALA A 72 24.61 52.00 35.49
C ALA A 72 24.58 50.55 34.99
N TYR A 73 25.17 49.61 35.73
CA TYR A 73 25.12 48.18 35.41
C TYR A 73 23.67 47.67 35.35
N PHE A 74 22.85 48.00 36.34
CA PHE A 74 21.42 47.63 36.36
C PHE A 74 20.67 48.21 35.14
N ALA A 75 20.85 49.49 34.83
CA ALA A 75 20.26 50.10 33.65
C ALA A 75 20.69 49.41 32.34
N ILE A 76 21.97 49.07 32.22
CA ILE A 76 22.50 48.35 31.04
C ILE A 76 21.93 46.93 30.96
N THR A 77 21.77 46.21 32.07
CA THR A 77 21.15 44.87 32.06
C THR A 77 19.68 44.93 31.62
N ILE A 78 18.91 45.96 32.02
CA ILE A 78 17.54 46.20 31.53
C ILE A 78 17.56 46.45 30.01
N VAL A 79 18.42 47.34 29.54
CA VAL A 79 18.52 47.66 28.10
C VAL A 79 18.91 46.42 27.30
N THR A 80 19.91 45.65 27.75
CA THR A 80 20.33 44.43 27.05
C THR A 80 19.23 43.37 27.00
N ARG A 81 18.41 43.23 28.05
CA ARG A 81 17.26 42.32 28.07
C ARG A 81 16.16 42.72 27.07
N LEU A 82 15.93 44.01 26.89
CA LEU A 82 14.88 44.53 25.98
C LEU A 82 15.34 44.55 24.51
N VAL A 83 16.62 44.83 24.26
CA VAL A 83 17.16 45.04 22.91
C VAL A 83 17.66 43.75 22.27
N ILE A 84 18.26 42.83 23.04
CA ILE A 84 18.90 41.63 22.50
C ILE A 84 17.89 40.48 22.44
N LYS A 85 17.45 40.14 21.23
CA LYS A 85 16.57 38.98 20.98
C LYS A 85 17.32 37.65 21.16
N PRO A 86 16.67 36.61 21.72
CA PRO A 86 17.26 35.29 21.82
C PRO A 86 17.50 34.76 20.40
N ARG A 87 18.76 34.51 20.09
CA ARG A 87 19.17 33.78 18.89
C ARG A 87 20.36 32.92 19.26
N PRO A 88 20.48 31.69 18.73
CA PRO A 88 21.67 30.88 18.90
C PRO A 88 22.85 31.73 18.41
N MET A 89 23.68 32.16 19.36
CA MET A 89 24.84 32.96 19.04
C MET A 89 25.85 31.98 18.46
N GLY A 90 25.87 31.86 17.12
CA GLY A 90 26.66 30.88 16.39
C GLY A 90 28.14 30.82 16.83
N GLY A 91 28.86 29.79 16.38
CA GLY A 91 30.16 29.38 16.94
C GLY A 91 31.34 30.38 16.89
N SER A 92 31.13 31.62 16.47
CA SER A 92 32.16 32.67 16.39
C SER A 92 31.99 33.77 17.45
N PHE A 93 33.12 34.33 17.90
CA PHE A 93 33.18 35.47 18.81
C PHE A 93 32.59 36.71 18.13
N ASN A 94 31.32 37.03 18.43
CA ASN A 94 30.60 38.13 17.78
C ASN A 94 30.52 39.36 18.70
N ARG A 95 30.30 40.56 18.14
CA ARG A 95 30.14 41.83 18.88
C ARG A 95 29.08 41.76 19.99
N ARG A 96 28.08 40.90 19.84
CA ARG A 96 27.03 40.67 20.85
C ARG A 96 27.57 39.95 22.09
N TRP A 97 28.48 38.98 21.92
CA TRP A 97 29.15 38.31 23.04
C TRP A 97 30.06 39.27 23.80
N VAL A 98 30.80 40.11 23.07
CA VAL A 98 31.61 41.18 23.66
C VAL A 98 30.72 42.15 24.45
N GLY A 99 29.58 42.55 23.88
CA GLY A 99 28.64 43.43 24.57
C GLY A 99 27.98 42.77 25.79
N LEU A 100 27.67 41.47 25.74
CA LEU A 100 26.96 40.80 26.84
C LEU A 100 27.91 40.43 27.98
N VAL A 101 28.94 39.64 27.67
CA VAL A 101 29.90 39.15 28.67
C VAL A 101 30.92 40.21 29.03
N GLY A 102 31.38 41.02 28.06
CA GLY A 102 32.36 42.07 28.32
C GLY A 102 31.84 43.18 29.23
N ILE A 103 30.57 43.56 29.12
CA ILE A 103 29.94 44.52 30.05
C ILE A 103 29.89 43.95 31.47
N ASP A 104 29.50 42.68 31.62
CA ASP A 104 29.45 42.02 32.93
C ASP A 104 30.86 41.97 33.56
N VAL A 105 31.87 41.55 32.79
CA VAL A 105 33.27 41.49 33.25
C VAL A 105 33.79 42.89 33.59
N LEU A 106 33.53 43.91 32.77
CA LEU A 106 33.99 45.27 33.00
C LEU A 106 33.32 45.89 34.23
N ALA A 107 32.01 45.71 34.40
CA ALA A 107 31.30 46.23 35.56
C ALA A 107 31.82 45.62 36.87
N ILE A 108 32.01 44.29 36.90
CA ILE A 108 32.57 43.60 38.07
C ILE A 108 34.01 44.05 38.33
N LEU A 109 34.82 44.23 37.28
CA LEU A 109 36.19 44.73 37.40
C LEU A 109 36.24 46.14 38.01
N VAL A 110 35.39 47.06 37.53
CA VAL A 110 35.30 48.43 38.07
C VAL A 110 34.84 48.41 39.52
N LEU A 111 33.83 47.60 39.86
CA LEU A 111 33.37 47.43 41.24
C LEU A 111 34.48 46.89 42.14
N GLN A 112 35.30 45.96 41.65
CA GLN A 112 36.44 45.41 42.39
C GLN A 112 37.56 46.44 42.59
N HIS A 113 37.80 47.33 41.62
CA HIS A 113 38.86 48.33 41.72
C HIS A 113 38.48 49.53 42.59
N LEU A 114 37.22 49.97 42.56
CA LEU A 114 36.71 51.10 43.35
C LEU A 114 36.47 50.75 44.83
N GLN A 115 36.75 49.52 45.21
CA GLN A 115 36.44 49.01 46.53
C GLN A 115 37.60 49.21 47.53
N GLY A 116 37.25 49.51 48.80
CA GLY A 116 38.10 49.30 49.98
C GLY A 116 38.19 47.81 50.38
N SER A 117 38.01 47.44 51.65
CA SER A 117 38.43 46.10 52.14
C SER A 117 37.33 45.12 52.61
N SER A 118 36.03 45.39 52.44
CA SER A 118 34.97 44.64 53.15
C SER A 118 34.19 43.56 52.38
N ILE A 119 34.13 43.57 51.05
CA ILE A 119 33.31 42.66 50.22
C ILE A 119 34.17 42.04 49.12
N ASN A 120 33.94 40.80 48.72
CA ASN A 120 34.68 40.20 47.61
C ASN A 120 33.76 40.03 46.39
N TYR A 121 33.99 40.81 45.33
CA TYR A 121 33.24 40.68 44.07
C TYR A 121 33.79 39.61 43.14
N THR A 122 34.96 39.01 43.45
CA THR A 122 35.58 37.98 42.61
C THR A 122 34.59 36.88 42.22
N PRO A 123 33.77 36.29 43.12
CA PRO A 123 32.83 35.22 42.76
C PRO A 123 31.78 35.60 41.70
N LEU A 124 31.50 36.90 41.52
CA LEU A 124 30.50 37.35 40.55
C LEU A 124 30.94 37.08 39.10
N PHE A 125 32.23 36.93 38.84
CA PHE A 125 32.73 36.52 37.51
C PHE A 125 32.26 35.12 37.10
N ALA A 126 31.76 34.29 38.01
CA ALA A 126 31.18 32.99 37.67
C ALA A 126 29.98 33.13 36.71
N LEU A 127 29.16 34.17 36.87
CA LEU A 127 27.94 34.38 36.09
C LEU A 127 28.21 34.61 34.59
N PRO A 128 29.09 35.53 34.16
CA PRO A 128 29.43 35.69 32.75
C PRO A 128 30.11 34.45 32.15
N ILE A 129 30.85 33.68 32.95
CA ILE A 129 31.48 32.44 32.50
C ILE A 129 30.43 31.33 32.29
N LEU A 130 29.48 31.17 33.21
CA LEU A 130 28.36 30.24 33.06
C LEU A 130 27.50 30.59 31.83
N LEU A 131 27.27 31.89 31.60
CA LEU A 131 26.59 32.39 30.41
C LEU A 131 27.32 31.96 29.13
N ALA A 132 28.64 32.16 29.08
CA ALA A 132 29.47 31.74 27.96
C ALA A 132 29.56 30.22 27.79
N SER A 133 29.50 29.45 28.88
CA SER A 133 29.54 27.97 28.88
C SER A 133 28.26 27.32 28.39
N VAL A 134 27.10 27.85 28.77
CA VAL A 134 25.79 27.24 28.47
C VAL A 134 25.24 27.75 27.12
N LEU A 135 25.35 29.05 26.86
CA LEU A 135 24.79 29.64 25.64
C LEU A 135 25.82 29.78 24.50
N GLY A 136 27.11 29.59 24.80
CA GLY A 136 28.22 29.79 23.87
C GLY A 136 29.03 28.53 23.58
N THR A 137 30.20 28.71 22.98
CA THR A 137 31.12 27.59 22.70
C THR A 137 32.11 27.39 23.85
N LEU A 138 32.65 26.17 23.97
CA LEU A 138 33.72 25.88 24.92
C LEU A 138 34.90 26.86 24.80
N ARG A 139 35.24 27.27 23.58
CA ARG A 139 36.32 28.24 23.32
C ARG A 139 36.00 29.61 23.89
N LEU A 140 34.75 30.06 23.77
CA LEU A 140 34.30 31.31 24.35
C LEU A 140 34.35 31.24 25.88
N ALA A 141 33.82 30.18 26.48
CA ALA A 141 33.84 29.99 27.93
C ALA A 141 35.26 30.00 28.49
N LEU A 142 36.16 29.22 27.88
CA LEU A 142 37.58 29.20 28.25
C LEU A 142 38.27 30.55 28.00
N GLY A 143 37.93 31.24 26.91
CA GLY A 143 38.45 32.58 26.62
C GLY A 143 37.99 33.62 27.64
N THR A 144 36.74 33.53 28.12
CA THR A 144 36.20 34.41 29.16
C THR A 144 36.82 34.12 30.52
N ALA A 145 37.01 32.84 30.88
CA ALA A 145 37.75 32.45 32.07
C ALA A 145 39.19 32.96 32.02
N ALA A 146 39.90 32.74 30.89
CA ALA A 146 41.25 33.25 30.67
C ALA A 146 41.32 34.78 30.81
N GLY A 147 40.41 35.52 30.19
CA GLY A 147 40.34 36.98 30.30
C GLY A 147 40.15 37.45 31.75
N VAL A 148 39.23 36.83 32.49
CA VAL A 148 39.01 37.11 33.92
C VAL A 148 40.27 36.78 34.74
N THR A 149 40.91 35.63 34.50
CA THR A 149 42.13 35.26 35.24
C THR A 149 43.28 36.26 35.02
N VAL A 150 43.50 36.70 33.78
CA VAL A 150 44.49 37.72 33.44
C VAL A 150 44.15 39.05 34.10
N LEU A 151 42.88 39.45 34.14
CA LEU A 151 42.44 40.67 34.82
C LEU A 151 42.65 40.61 36.34
N LEU A 152 42.38 39.46 36.96
CA LEU A 152 42.63 39.26 38.39
C LEU A 152 44.12 39.33 38.71
N LEU A 153 44.96 38.64 37.93
CA LEU A 153 46.42 38.65 38.10
C LEU A 153 47.04 40.02 37.81
N SER A 154 46.52 40.75 36.82
CA SER A 154 47.00 42.11 36.52
C SER A 154 46.61 43.09 37.61
N GLY A 155 45.40 42.96 38.18
CA GLY A 155 44.96 43.74 39.33
C GLY A 155 45.85 43.53 40.55
N THR A 156 46.23 42.28 40.86
CA THR A 156 47.16 41.98 41.96
C THR A 156 48.57 42.50 41.70
N LEU A 157 49.04 42.43 40.45
CA LEU A 157 50.34 42.98 40.04
C LEU A 157 50.40 44.49 40.20
N TRP A 158 49.35 45.20 39.77
CA TRP A 158 49.25 46.65 39.93
C TRP A 158 49.25 47.07 41.40
N GLY A 159 48.50 46.37 42.25
CA GLY A 159 48.48 46.61 43.70
C GLY A 159 49.83 46.40 44.38
N TYR A 160 50.59 45.39 43.94
CA TYR A 160 51.95 45.13 44.44
C TYR A 160 52.93 46.25 44.08
N LEU A 161 52.91 46.72 42.82
CA LEU A 161 53.77 47.81 42.34
C LEU A 161 53.48 49.15 43.03
N GLY A 162 52.22 49.40 43.41
CA GLY A 162 51.81 50.66 44.02
C GLY A 162 52.00 50.75 45.54
N ASN A 163 51.64 49.69 46.29
CA ASN A 163 51.41 49.80 47.75
C ASN A 163 52.19 48.80 48.62
N GLN A 164 53.14 48.01 48.08
CA GLN A 164 53.88 46.96 48.82
C GLN A 164 52.98 46.05 49.69
N ILE A 165 51.80 45.69 49.16
CA ILE A 165 50.88 44.76 49.80
C ILE A 165 51.50 43.35 49.77
N ASP A 166 51.16 42.52 50.77
CA ASP A 166 51.58 41.12 50.86
C ASP A 166 51.05 40.32 49.65
N ALA A 167 51.83 40.33 48.57
CA ALA A 167 51.41 39.91 47.25
C ALA A 167 51.13 38.40 47.15
N MET A 168 51.80 37.59 47.98
CA MET A 168 51.75 36.14 47.85
C MET A 168 50.34 35.58 48.11
N ALA A 169 49.62 36.08 49.12
CA ALA A 169 48.27 35.61 49.41
C ALA A 169 47.27 35.98 48.29
N TYR A 170 47.34 37.20 47.76
CA TYR A 170 46.45 37.65 46.68
C TYR A 170 46.76 36.99 45.33
N TYR A 171 48.03 36.75 45.01
CA TYR A 171 48.40 35.98 43.81
C TYR A 171 47.92 34.53 43.88
N VAL A 172 48.09 33.87 45.03
CA VAL A 172 47.60 32.50 45.23
C VAL A 172 46.07 32.47 45.13
N GLN A 173 45.38 33.45 45.70
CA GLN A 173 43.91 33.55 45.60
C GLN A 173 43.45 33.82 44.16
N ALA A 174 44.09 34.73 43.42
CA ALA A 174 43.78 35.01 42.02
C ALA A 174 44.06 33.80 41.11
N ALA A 175 45.16 33.08 41.35
CA ALA A 175 45.47 31.84 40.63
C ALA A 175 44.45 30.73 40.95
N LEU A 176 44.11 30.52 42.22
CA LEU A 176 43.16 29.49 42.64
C LEU A 176 41.75 29.76 42.14
N THR A 177 41.28 31.01 42.22
CA THR A 177 39.98 31.43 41.66
C THR A 177 39.98 31.30 40.14
N GLY A 178 41.10 31.63 39.49
CA GLY A 178 41.27 31.41 38.06
C GLY A 178 41.15 29.94 37.65
N VAL A 179 41.83 29.03 38.35
CA VAL A 179 41.66 27.58 38.16
C VAL A 179 40.21 27.15 38.36
N GLY A 180 39.53 27.68 39.40
CA GLY A 180 38.11 27.45 39.64
C GLY A 180 37.23 27.88 38.45
N TYR A 181 37.53 29.02 37.84
CA TYR A 181 36.81 29.50 36.65
C TYR A 181 37.02 28.66 35.41
N PHE A 182 38.24 28.16 35.19
CA PHE A 182 38.49 27.18 34.12
C PHE A 182 37.72 25.88 34.37
N ALA A 183 37.67 25.39 35.61
CA ALA A 183 36.90 24.20 35.98
C ALA A 183 35.39 24.40 35.76
N ILE A 184 34.83 25.54 36.19
CA ILE A 184 33.43 25.91 35.94
C ILE A 184 33.16 25.96 34.44
N ALA A 185 34.04 26.61 33.66
CA ALA A 185 33.88 26.76 32.22
C ALA A 185 33.80 25.40 31.51
N LEU A 186 34.70 24.48 31.85
CA LEU A 186 34.78 23.12 31.30
C LEU A 186 33.55 22.28 31.71
N LEU A 187 33.25 22.20 33.01
CA LEU A 187 32.18 21.34 33.52
C LEU A 187 30.81 21.80 33.04
N ALA A 188 30.52 23.10 33.09
CA ALA A 188 29.25 23.64 32.62
C ALA A 188 29.06 23.39 31.12
N SER A 189 30.11 23.57 30.31
CA SER A 189 30.03 23.33 28.86
C SER A 189 29.89 21.84 28.53
N GLN A 190 30.55 20.94 29.26
CA GLN A 190 30.37 19.49 29.10
C GLN A 190 28.97 19.02 29.51
N LEU A 191 28.43 19.51 30.62
CA LEU A 191 27.09 19.16 31.07
C LEU A 191 26.02 19.68 30.09
N SER A 192 26.16 20.92 29.63
CA SER A 192 25.23 21.51 28.65
C SER A 192 25.22 20.71 27.35
N THR A 193 26.39 20.32 26.84
CA THR A 193 26.49 19.55 25.59
C THR A 193 25.98 18.12 25.74
N ARG A 194 26.25 17.45 26.87
CA ARG A 194 25.71 16.11 27.16
C ARG A 194 24.19 16.12 27.25
N LEU A 195 23.60 17.02 28.05
CA LEU A 195 22.15 17.11 28.24
C LEU A 195 21.42 17.38 26.91
N ALA A 196 21.94 18.31 26.09
CA ALA A 196 21.39 18.57 24.76
C ALA A 196 21.47 17.32 23.85
N SER A 197 22.58 16.58 23.89
CA SER A 197 22.75 15.37 23.08
C SER A 197 21.85 14.21 23.52
N GLU A 198 21.61 14.04 24.83
CA GLU A 198 20.73 13.01 25.36
C GLU A 198 19.27 13.31 25.05
N GLY A 199 18.85 14.56 25.19
CA GLY A 199 17.50 15.00 24.81
C GLY A 199 17.19 14.72 23.35
N GLN A 200 18.10 15.08 22.45
CA GLN A 200 17.91 14.85 21.02
C GLN A 200 17.88 13.37 20.65
N ARG A 201 18.71 12.53 21.29
CA ARG A 201 18.68 11.07 21.10
C ARG A 201 17.37 10.45 21.56
N ALA A 202 16.85 10.89 22.71
CA ALA A 202 15.57 10.43 23.23
C ALA A 202 14.41 10.79 22.29
N HIS A 203 14.38 12.03 21.80
CA HIS A 203 13.36 12.49 20.85
C HIS A 203 13.41 11.70 19.53
N LEU A 204 14.59 11.52 18.95
CA LEU A 204 14.76 10.71 17.74
C LEU A 204 14.35 9.25 17.94
N SER A 205 14.68 8.66 19.09
CA SER A 205 14.27 7.29 19.43
C SER A 205 12.75 7.16 19.56
N GLN A 206 12.09 8.15 20.17
CA GLN A 206 10.62 8.18 20.26
C GLN A 206 9.95 8.33 18.89
N LEU A 207 10.47 9.21 18.03
CA LEU A 207 9.99 9.36 16.67
C LEU A 207 10.15 8.06 15.87
N ALA A 208 11.32 7.43 15.94
CA ALA A 208 11.56 6.14 15.27
C ALA A 208 10.60 5.05 15.76
N ALA A 209 10.33 4.98 17.07
CA ALA A 209 9.37 4.04 17.64
C ALA A 209 7.94 4.29 17.14
N ARG A 210 7.50 5.56 17.07
CA ARG A 210 6.18 5.93 16.53
C ARG A 210 6.05 5.56 15.05
N ILE A 211 7.07 5.88 14.25
CA ILE A 211 7.09 5.54 12.81
C ILE A 211 7.02 4.02 12.65
N GLN A 212 7.79 3.25 13.43
CA GLN A 212 7.74 1.79 13.37
C GLN A 212 6.35 1.23 13.71
N GLN A 213 5.67 1.81 14.71
CA GLN A 213 4.31 1.41 15.07
C GLN A 213 3.32 1.71 13.93
N GLN A 214 3.38 2.91 13.36
CA GLN A 214 2.52 3.30 12.22
C GLN A 214 2.76 2.44 10.99
N VAL A 215 4.01 2.14 10.66
CA VAL A 215 4.36 1.25 9.54
C VAL A 215 3.84 -0.16 9.80
N ASN A 216 4.02 -0.71 11.01
CA ASN A 216 3.49 -2.01 11.35
C ASN A 216 1.95 -2.06 11.25
N GLU A 217 1.26 -1.02 11.69
CA GLU A 217 -0.19 -0.89 11.59
C GLU A 217 -0.66 -0.81 10.13
N LEU A 218 -0.04 0.06 9.32
CA LEU A 218 -0.33 0.18 7.89
C LEU A 218 -0.08 -1.12 7.12
N VAL A 219 0.99 -1.84 7.45
CA VAL A 219 1.26 -3.16 6.88
C VAL A 219 0.13 -4.12 7.24
N ILE A 220 -0.26 -4.20 8.50
CA ILE A 220 -1.35 -5.10 8.95
C ILE A 220 -2.70 -4.72 8.30
N GLU A 221 -3.00 -3.43 8.16
CA GLU A 221 -4.22 -2.92 7.54
C GLU A 221 -4.29 -3.20 6.03
N SER A 222 -3.15 -3.17 5.33
CA SER A 222 -3.07 -3.39 3.88
C SER A 222 -2.93 -4.86 3.47
N LEU A 223 -2.76 -5.79 4.43
CA LEU A 223 -2.66 -7.22 4.12
C LEU A 223 -4.00 -7.76 3.55
N PRO A 224 -3.96 -8.46 2.40
CA PRO A 224 -5.16 -9.06 1.82
C PRO A 224 -5.69 -10.24 2.65
N ASP A 225 -4.80 -10.96 3.33
CA ASP A 225 -5.17 -12.04 4.23
C ASP A 225 -5.76 -11.46 5.54
N GLY A 226 -6.75 -12.14 6.09
CA GLY A 226 -7.32 -11.79 7.39
C GLY A 226 -6.35 -12.13 8.51
N VAL A 227 -6.02 -11.16 9.36
CA VAL A 227 -5.19 -11.36 10.56
C VAL A 227 -6.03 -11.08 11.80
N LEU A 228 -6.10 -12.07 12.70
CA LEU A 228 -6.73 -11.96 14.02
C LEU A 228 -5.71 -12.26 15.12
N ILE A 229 -5.83 -11.54 16.24
CA ILE A 229 -5.07 -11.80 17.46
C ILE A 229 -6.08 -12.23 18.52
N VAL A 230 -5.93 -13.43 19.07
CA VAL A 230 -6.87 -14.04 20.00
C VAL A 230 -6.15 -14.48 21.27
N ASP A 231 -6.75 -14.25 22.42
CA ASP A 231 -6.23 -14.75 23.70
C ASP A 231 -6.70 -16.18 24.04
N ASP A 232 -6.22 -16.71 25.16
CA ASP A 232 -6.55 -18.03 25.69
C ASP A 232 -8.04 -18.22 25.99
N GLN A 233 -8.75 -17.12 26.26
CA GLN A 233 -10.19 -17.11 26.52
C GLN A 233 -11.04 -17.09 25.24
N GLY A 234 -10.42 -16.89 24.06
CA GLY A 234 -11.10 -16.78 22.77
C GLY A 234 -11.56 -15.36 22.44
N ILE A 235 -11.07 -14.35 23.17
CA ILE A 235 -11.38 -12.94 22.93
C ILE A 235 -10.42 -12.42 21.87
N VAL A 236 -10.98 -11.82 20.82
CA VAL A 236 -10.20 -11.15 19.77
C VAL A 236 -9.69 -9.82 20.33
N ARG A 237 -8.36 -9.66 20.36
CA ARG A 237 -7.66 -8.44 20.79
C ARG A 237 -7.34 -7.49 19.63
N GLY A 238 -7.34 -8.00 18.41
CA GLY A 238 -7.13 -7.21 17.21
C GLY A 238 -7.55 -7.98 15.96
N ALA A 239 -8.09 -7.26 14.97
CA ALA A 239 -8.46 -7.80 13.68
C ALA A 239 -8.24 -6.74 12.58
N ASN A 240 -7.51 -7.10 11.53
CA ASN A 240 -7.34 -6.23 10.37
C ASN A 240 -8.64 -6.11 9.55
N PRO A 241 -8.75 -5.14 8.62
CA PRO A 241 -9.96 -4.95 7.81
C PRO A 241 -10.38 -6.22 7.05
N SER A 242 -9.41 -6.92 6.46
CA SER A 242 -9.63 -8.17 5.72
C SER A 242 -10.25 -9.26 6.61
N ALA A 243 -9.78 -9.42 7.84
CA ALA A 243 -10.35 -10.35 8.82
C ALA A 243 -11.81 -10.00 9.16
N ARG A 244 -12.12 -8.71 9.37
CA ARG A 244 -13.50 -8.28 9.69
C ARG A 244 -14.45 -8.54 8.53
N GLN A 245 -13.99 -8.28 7.30
CA GLN A 245 -14.74 -8.56 6.08
C GLN A 245 -14.98 -10.07 5.90
N LEU A 246 -13.97 -10.91 6.15
CA LEU A 246 -14.11 -12.38 6.10
C LEU A 246 -15.06 -12.91 7.18
N LEU A 247 -15.06 -12.29 8.36
CA LEU A 247 -15.94 -12.66 9.48
C LEU A 247 -17.34 -12.04 9.41
N GLY A 248 -17.59 -11.14 8.45
CA GLY A 248 -18.85 -10.41 8.30
C GLY A 248 -19.20 -9.50 9.47
N VAL A 249 -18.20 -9.07 10.26
CA VAL A 249 -18.41 -8.15 11.38
C VAL A 249 -18.53 -6.74 10.81
N SER A 250 -19.66 -6.07 11.06
CA SER A 250 -19.92 -4.71 10.57
C SER A 250 -18.87 -3.74 11.11
N ALA A 251 -18.44 -2.81 10.26
CA ALA A 251 -17.37 -1.84 10.50
C ALA A 251 -17.76 -0.73 11.49
N GLU A 252 -18.45 -1.04 12.59
CA GLU A 252 -18.60 -0.07 13.67
C GLU A 252 -17.26 0.06 14.43
N PRO A 253 -16.70 1.27 14.55
CA PRO A 253 -15.37 1.52 15.11
C PRO A 253 -15.28 1.27 16.63
N THR A 254 -16.38 0.90 17.29
CA THR A 254 -16.51 1.02 18.75
C THR A 254 -16.16 -0.24 19.53
N ASN A 255 -16.02 -1.41 18.89
CA ASN A 255 -15.67 -2.63 19.63
C ASN A 255 -14.52 -3.39 18.96
N HIS A 256 -13.28 -3.00 19.32
CA HIS A 256 -12.06 -3.72 18.93
C HIS A 256 -11.99 -5.14 19.52
N LEU A 257 -12.87 -5.46 20.48
CA LEU A 257 -12.95 -6.76 21.13
C LEU A 257 -14.30 -7.41 20.87
N PHE A 258 -14.27 -8.57 20.22
CA PHE A 258 -15.42 -9.47 20.12
C PHE A 258 -14.97 -10.89 20.47
N ASN A 259 -15.90 -11.73 20.90
CA ASN A 259 -15.57 -13.09 21.36
C ASN A 259 -15.91 -14.10 20.27
N LEU A 260 -14.97 -15.00 19.95
CA LEU A 260 -15.22 -16.08 19.00
C LEU A 260 -16.29 -17.09 19.49
N LYS A 261 -16.73 -16.98 20.75
CA LYS A 261 -17.83 -17.76 21.34
C LYS A 261 -19.22 -17.20 21.00
N ASP A 262 -19.31 -15.94 20.56
CA ASP A 262 -20.60 -15.24 20.43
C ASP A 262 -21.41 -15.72 19.21
N ASP A 263 -20.73 -16.26 18.18
CA ASP A 263 -21.36 -16.78 16.97
C ASP A 263 -20.93 -18.24 16.72
N ALA A 264 -21.92 -19.09 16.46
CA ALA A 264 -21.68 -20.49 16.08
C ALA A 264 -20.85 -20.62 14.78
N ALA A 265 -20.91 -19.63 13.89
CA ALA A 265 -20.11 -19.58 12.68
C ALA A 265 -18.60 -19.51 12.95
N TRP A 266 -18.17 -19.00 14.11
CA TRP A 266 -16.76 -18.81 14.48
C TRP A 266 -16.18 -19.95 15.31
N LEU A 267 -17.00 -20.92 15.74
CA LEU A 267 -16.56 -22.08 16.53
C LEU A 267 -15.35 -22.84 15.93
N PRO A 268 -15.27 -23.06 14.60
CA PRO A 268 -14.08 -23.70 14.03
C PRO A 268 -12.79 -22.90 14.26
N LEU A 269 -12.86 -21.57 14.23
CA LEU A 269 -11.72 -20.69 14.50
C LEU A 269 -11.33 -20.72 15.99
N LEU A 270 -12.32 -20.78 16.89
CA LEU A 270 -12.07 -20.96 18.31
C LEU A 270 -11.38 -22.30 18.60
N ASN A 271 -11.81 -23.37 17.93
CA ASN A 271 -11.25 -24.71 18.11
C ASN A 271 -9.78 -24.79 17.70
N ILE A 272 -9.43 -24.28 16.51
CA ILE A 272 -8.02 -24.27 16.07
C ILE A 272 -7.15 -23.38 16.96
N THR A 273 -7.68 -22.26 17.46
CA THR A 273 -7.00 -21.38 18.43
C THR A 273 -6.69 -22.12 19.73
N ARG A 274 -7.70 -22.78 20.33
CA ARG A 274 -7.55 -23.56 21.57
C ARG A 274 -6.59 -24.72 21.39
N MET A 275 -6.65 -25.42 20.25
CA MET A 275 -5.70 -26.48 19.93
C MET A 275 -4.27 -25.94 19.83
N SER A 276 -4.06 -24.79 19.18
CA SER A 276 -2.72 -24.19 19.08
C SER A 276 -2.17 -23.78 20.44
N ILE A 277 -2.96 -23.06 21.25
CA ILE A 277 -2.56 -22.63 22.60
C ILE A 277 -2.33 -23.83 23.52
N GLY A 278 -3.22 -24.82 23.52
CA GLY A 278 -3.11 -26.02 24.37
C GLY A 278 -1.95 -26.94 24.00
N THR A 279 -1.58 -27.02 22.72
CA THR A 279 -0.45 -27.85 22.25
C THR A 279 0.88 -27.10 22.20
N GLY A 280 0.86 -25.78 22.31
CA GLY A 280 2.05 -24.93 22.14
C GLY A 280 2.61 -24.95 20.71
N ARG A 281 1.84 -25.40 19.71
CA ARG A 281 2.30 -25.57 18.32
C ARG A 281 1.39 -24.82 17.35
N ALA A 282 2.00 -24.35 16.26
CA ALA A 282 1.25 -23.83 15.12
C ALA A 282 0.37 -24.92 14.50
N GLN A 283 -0.85 -24.55 14.15
CA GLN A 283 -1.87 -25.40 13.52
C GLN A 283 -2.28 -24.81 12.18
N GLU A 284 -2.68 -25.68 11.26
CA GLU A 284 -3.20 -25.31 9.95
C GLU A 284 -4.39 -26.22 9.62
N ALA A 285 -5.53 -25.63 9.27
CA ALA A 285 -6.72 -26.38 8.89
C ALA A 285 -7.59 -25.59 7.90
N ASP A 286 -8.34 -26.33 7.09
CA ASP A 286 -9.39 -25.77 6.26
C ASP A 286 -10.68 -25.68 7.09
N VAL A 287 -11.23 -24.46 7.14
CA VAL A 287 -12.36 -24.08 7.97
C VAL A 287 -13.50 -23.63 7.08
N THR A 288 -14.69 -24.18 7.35
CA THR A 288 -15.93 -23.73 6.71
C THR A 288 -16.74 -22.92 7.70
N MET A 289 -16.99 -21.65 7.39
CA MET A 289 -17.90 -20.80 8.17
C MET A 289 -19.25 -20.73 7.47
N ARG A 290 -20.32 -21.01 8.21
CA ARG A 290 -21.69 -20.95 7.71
C ARG A 290 -22.34 -19.68 8.22
N GLN A 291 -22.39 -18.64 7.40
CA GLN A 291 -23.06 -17.39 7.77
C GLN A 291 -24.51 -17.40 7.27
N ALA A 292 -25.45 -17.07 8.16
CA ALA A 292 -26.89 -17.12 7.90
C ALA A 292 -27.35 -16.30 6.67
N ASN A 293 -26.61 -15.25 6.29
CA ASN A 293 -26.95 -14.35 5.17
C ASN A 293 -25.98 -14.38 3.97
N GLN A 294 -24.84 -15.09 4.02
CA GLN A 294 -23.80 -15.01 2.98
C GLN A 294 -23.33 -16.38 2.43
N GLY A 295 -23.97 -17.47 2.83
CA GLY A 295 -23.63 -18.82 2.40
C GLY A 295 -22.36 -19.37 3.07
N ASP A 296 -22.04 -20.64 2.76
CA ASP A 296 -20.86 -21.31 3.31
C ASP A 296 -19.58 -20.72 2.69
N ARG A 297 -18.68 -20.15 3.51
CA ARG A 297 -17.36 -19.68 3.10
C ARG A 297 -16.29 -20.68 3.54
N ARG A 298 -15.43 -21.09 2.59
CA ARG A 298 -14.29 -21.98 2.84
C ARG A 298 -13.01 -21.16 2.92
N MET A 299 -12.30 -21.28 4.03
CA MET A 299 -11.08 -20.52 4.30
C MET A 299 -10.00 -21.44 4.83
N ARG A 300 -8.75 -21.09 4.56
CA ARG A 300 -7.59 -21.73 5.18
C ARG A 300 -7.16 -20.92 6.38
N ALA A 301 -7.18 -21.54 7.57
CA ALA A 301 -6.78 -20.92 8.82
C ALA A 301 -5.42 -21.45 9.27
N ARG A 302 -4.48 -20.54 9.52
CA ARG A 302 -3.15 -20.85 10.07
C ARG A 302 -2.95 -20.11 11.39
N THR A 303 -2.44 -20.80 12.40
CA THR A 303 -2.19 -20.21 13.72
C THR A 303 -0.69 -20.10 13.98
N ARG A 304 -0.27 -19.00 14.62
CA ARG A 304 1.07 -18.85 15.19
C ARG A 304 0.95 -18.29 16.60
N LEU A 305 1.73 -18.84 17.51
CA LEU A 305 1.78 -18.36 18.90
C LEU A 305 2.78 -17.22 19.02
N ALA A 306 2.39 -16.15 19.68
CA ALA A 306 3.34 -15.13 20.12
C ALA A 306 4.08 -15.64 21.37
N ALA A 307 5.37 -15.33 21.47
CA ALA A 307 6.14 -15.67 22.67
C ALA A 307 5.53 -14.94 23.89
N PRO A 308 5.27 -15.64 25.01
CA PRO A 308 4.73 -15.00 26.20
C PRO A 308 5.73 -13.96 26.74
N GLN A 309 5.32 -12.69 26.81
CA GLN A 309 6.14 -11.62 27.36
C GLN A 309 6.00 -11.57 28.89
N GLY A 310 6.78 -12.39 29.59
CA GLY A 310 6.87 -12.40 31.05
C GLY A 310 6.07 -13.50 31.75
N MET A 311 6.37 -13.75 33.02
CA MET A 311 5.65 -14.71 33.87
C MET A 311 4.23 -14.20 34.12
N GLY A 312 3.23 -14.87 33.51
CA GLY A 312 1.81 -14.56 33.68
C GLY A 312 1.14 -13.78 32.54
N ALA A 313 1.85 -13.50 31.44
CA ALA A 313 1.24 -12.90 30.25
C ALA A 313 0.33 -13.92 29.53
N ALA A 314 -0.87 -13.48 29.13
CA ALA A 314 -1.80 -14.31 28.37
C ALA A 314 -1.15 -14.78 27.05
N SER A 315 -1.26 -16.06 26.74
CA SER A 315 -0.80 -16.63 25.47
C SER A 315 -1.63 -16.05 24.32
N LEU A 316 -1.02 -15.20 23.50
CA LEU A 316 -1.66 -14.65 22.30
C LEU A 316 -1.43 -15.58 21.12
N CYS A 317 -2.49 -15.87 20.39
CA CYS A 317 -2.49 -16.65 19.18
C CYS A 317 -2.89 -15.77 18.00
N VAL A 318 -2.02 -15.70 16.99
CA VAL A 318 -2.26 -14.98 15.74
C VAL A 318 -2.84 -15.96 14.72
N LEU A 319 -4.04 -15.66 14.21
CA LEU A 319 -4.73 -16.40 13.16
C LEU A 319 -4.58 -15.66 11.83
N PHE A 320 -4.13 -16.37 10.81
CA PHE A 320 -4.13 -15.95 9.42
C PHE A 320 -5.24 -16.68 8.68
N LEU A 321 -6.13 -15.94 8.03
CA LEU A 321 -7.28 -16.41 7.30
C LEU A 321 -7.13 -16.07 5.82
N GLN A 322 -7.20 -17.08 4.96
CA GLN A 322 -7.14 -16.91 3.51
C GLN A 322 -8.39 -17.50 2.86
N ASP A 323 -9.06 -16.74 2.00
CA ASP A 323 -10.23 -17.23 1.24
C ASP A 323 -9.77 -18.19 0.13
N GLN A 324 -10.25 -19.43 0.15
CA GLN A 324 -9.88 -20.43 -0.85
C GLN A 324 -10.48 -20.16 -2.23
N ARG A 325 -11.67 -19.55 -2.29
CA ARG A 325 -12.38 -19.32 -3.57
C ARG A 325 -11.63 -18.34 -4.45
N GLU A 326 -11.12 -17.27 -3.85
CA GLU A 326 -10.36 -16.26 -4.57
C GLU A 326 -9.04 -16.84 -5.09
N LEU A 327 -8.39 -17.69 -4.30
CA LEU A 327 -7.17 -18.38 -4.72
C LEU A 327 -7.43 -19.34 -5.89
N GLU A 328 -8.49 -20.14 -5.81
CA GLU A 328 -8.91 -21.04 -6.90
C GLU A 328 -9.25 -20.27 -8.18
N ALA A 329 -9.98 -19.16 -8.07
CA ALA A 329 -10.32 -18.31 -9.20
C ALA A 329 -9.07 -17.69 -9.85
N ARG A 330 -8.12 -17.19 -9.04
CA ARG A 330 -6.84 -16.67 -9.53
C ARG A 330 -6.02 -17.75 -10.22
N MET A 331 -5.90 -18.94 -9.62
CA MET A 331 -5.21 -20.07 -10.24
C MET A 331 -5.86 -20.52 -11.56
N ARG A 332 -7.20 -20.53 -11.63
CA ARG A 332 -7.92 -20.84 -12.88
C ARG A 332 -7.60 -19.83 -13.97
N THR A 333 -7.61 -18.54 -13.62
CA THR A 333 -7.32 -17.44 -14.53
C THR A 333 -5.86 -17.49 -15.00
N GLU A 334 -4.92 -17.72 -14.09
CA GLU A 334 -3.50 -17.85 -14.39
C GLU A 334 -3.20 -19.07 -15.26
N LYS A 335 -3.86 -20.21 -14.99
CA LYS A 335 -3.77 -21.41 -15.81
C LYS A 335 -4.27 -21.17 -17.24
N LEU A 336 -5.40 -20.48 -17.39
CA LEU A 336 -5.95 -20.09 -18.70
C LEU A 336 -5.04 -19.11 -19.43
N ALA A 337 -4.49 -18.10 -18.75
CA ALA A 337 -3.57 -17.13 -19.33
C ALA A 337 -2.23 -17.77 -19.76
N SER A 338 -1.73 -18.72 -18.96
CA SER A 338 -0.52 -19.49 -19.28
C SER A 338 -0.74 -20.41 -20.49
N MET A 339 -1.89 -21.10 -20.53
CA MET A 339 -2.31 -21.86 -21.71
C MET A 339 -2.40 -20.95 -22.93
N GLY A 340 -2.96 -19.74 -22.82
CA GLY A 340 -3.09 -18.83 -23.95
C GLY A 340 -1.76 -18.44 -24.60
N ARG A 341 -0.76 -18.07 -23.79
CA ARG A 341 0.58 -17.71 -24.31
C ARG A 341 1.30 -18.88 -24.99
N MET A 342 1.17 -20.09 -24.44
CA MET A 342 1.77 -21.29 -25.03
C MET A 342 1.03 -21.73 -26.30
N SER A 343 -0.30 -21.63 -26.29
CA SER A 343 -1.17 -22.00 -27.42
C SER A 343 -0.84 -21.21 -28.69
N THR A 344 -0.49 -19.93 -28.60
CA THR A 344 -0.15 -19.13 -29.79
C THR A 344 1.13 -19.61 -30.47
N ALA A 345 2.19 -19.88 -29.71
CA ALA A 345 3.44 -20.39 -30.28
C ALA A 345 3.27 -21.79 -30.89
N VAL A 346 2.62 -22.70 -30.15
CA VAL A 346 2.36 -24.08 -30.60
C VAL A 346 1.45 -24.12 -31.82
N ALA A 347 0.41 -23.28 -31.87
CA ALA A 347 -0.49 -23.20 -33.01
C ALA A 347 0.24 -22.79 -34.30
N HIS A 348 1.14 -21.81 -34.24
CA HIS A 348 1.94 -21.42 -35.40
C HIS A 348 2.88 -22.56 -35.85
N GLU A 349 3.49 -23.29 -34.92
CA GLU A 349 4.34 -24.44 -35.24
C GLU A 349 3.58 -25.63 -35.82
N ILE A 350 2.30 -25.81 -35.47
CA ILE A 350 1.43 -26.87 -36.04
C ILE A 350 0.83 -26.44 -37.39
N ARG A 351 0.44 -25.17 -37.56
CA ARG A 351 -0.21 -24.67 -38.79
C ARG A 351 0.72 -24.80 -40.00
N ASN A 352 2.02 -24.58 -39.82
CA ASN A 352 3.02 -24.66 -40.89
C ASN A 352 3.15 -26.06 -41.53
N PRO A 353 3.44 -27.15 -40.78
CA PRO A 353 3.49 -28.49 -41.36
C PRO A 353 2.11 -28.94 -41.86
N LEU A 354 1.02 -28.50 -41.22
CA LEU A 354 -0.33 -28.85 -41.65
C LEU A 354 -0.68 -28.25 -43.03
N ALA A 355 -0.31 -26.99 -43.27
CA ALA A 355 -0.47 -26.33 -44.56
C ALA A 355 0.33 -27.05 -45.66
N ALA A 356 1.55 -27.48 -45.35
CA ALA A 356 2.37 -28.27 -46.27
C ALA A 356 1.73 -29.64 -46.60
N ILE A 357 1.19 -30.35 -45.59
CA ILE A 357 0.47 -31.61 -45.78
C ILE A 357 -0.78 -31.40 -46.63
N ALA A 358 -1.56 -30.35 -46.35
CA ALA A 358 -2.77 -30.03 -47.10
C ALA A 358 -2.46 -29.71 -48.58
N GLN A 359 -1.42 -28.91 -48.82
CA GLN A 359 -0.99 -28.53 -50.17
C GLN A 359 -0.45 -29.73 -50.95
N ALA A 360 0.43 -30.54 -50.35
CA ALA A 360 0.95 -31.75 -50.99
C ALA A 360 -0.19 -32.75 -51.31
N ASN A 361 -1.15 -32.89 -50.40
CA ASN A 361 -2.32 -33.74 -50.59
C ASN A 361 -3.25 -33.22 -51.71
N ALA A 362 -3.41 -31.91 -51.83
CA ALA A 362 -4.18 -31.29 -52.93
C ALA A 362 -3.51 -31.51 -54.28
N LEU A 363 -2.18 -31.34 -54.39
CA LEU A 363 -1.42 -31.66 -55.61
C LEU A 363 -1.54 -33.15 -55.97
N LEU A 364 -1.42 -34.04 -54.98
CA LEU A 364 -1.60 -35.48 -55.20
C LEU A 364 -3.02 -35.81 -55.69
N GLU A 365 -4.05 -35.10 -55.22
CA GLU A 365 -5.43 -35.32 -55.66
C GLU A 365 -5.63 -35.04 -57.16
N GLU A 366 -4.89 -34.06 -57.72
CA GLU A 366 -4.96 -33.70 -59.14
C GLU A 366 -4.39 -34.79 -60.06
N ASP A 367 -3.32 -35.47 -59.63
CA ASP A 367 -2.61 -36.49 -60.42
C ASP A 367 -3.17 -37.92 -60.25
N LEU A 368 -4.04 -38.15 -59.27
CA LEU A 368 -4.53 -39.48 -58.90
C LEU A 368 -5.75 -39.92 -59.71
N THR A 369 -5.60 -41.04 -60.43
CA THR A 369 -6.69 -41.68 -61.20
C THR A 369 -7.30 -42.90 -60.52
N ASP A 370 -6.60 -43.52 -59.57
CA ASP A 370 -7.08 -44.69 -58.82
C ASP A 370 -8.11 -44.28 -57.75
N PRO A 371 -9.36 -44.81 -57.79
CA PRO A 371 -10.41 -44.52 -56.81
C PRO A 371 -10.01 -44.81 -55.35
N HIS A 372 -9.14 -45.79 -55.11
CA HIS A 372 -8.63 -46.12 -53.78
C HIS A 372 -7.72 -45.02 -53.24
N HIS A 373 -6.76 -44.55 -54.04
CA HIS A 373 -5.86 -43.46 -53.67
C HIS A 373 -6.58 -42.12 -53.53
N GLN A 374 -7.59 -41.84 -54.37
CA GLN A 374 -8.44 -40.66 -54.20
C GLN A 374 -9.20 -40.69 -52.87
N ARG A 375 -9.65 -41.86 -52.42
CA ARG A 375 -10.31 -42.00 -51.11
C ARG A 375 -9.34 -41.73 -49.95
N LEU A 376 -8.11 -42.22 -50.03
CA LEU A 376 -7.08 -41.96 -49.03
C LEU A 376 -6.70 -40.47 -48.98
N THR A 377 -6.54 -39.84 -50.13
CA THR A 377 -6.24 -38.40 -50.27
C THR A 377 -7.38 -37.55 -49.68
N ARG A 378 -8.63 -37.92 -49.95
CA ARG A 378 -9.79 -37.29 -49.30
C ARG A 378 -9.81 -37.47 -47.77
N MET A 379 -9.38 -38.62 -47.25
CA MET A 379 -9.25 -38.84 -45.80
C MET A 379 -8.17 -37.95 -45.19
N VAL A 380 -7.00 -37.83 -45.83
CA VAL A 380 -5.91 -36.96 -45.37
C VAL A 380 -6.36 -35.50 -45.38
N GLY A 381 -6.98 -35.04 -46.47
CA GLY A 381 -7.52 -33.68 -46.57
C GLY A 381 -8.57 -33.37 -45.49
N HIS A 382 -9.45 -34.32 -45.18
CA HIS A 382 -10.43 -34.18 -44.09
C HIS A 382 -9.76 -34.06 -42.71
N ASN A 383 -8.74 -34.87 -42.43
CA ASN A 383 -8.02 -34.80 -41.16
C ASN A 383 -7.17 -33.52 -41.05
N ALA A 384 -6.62 -33.04 -42.16
CA ALA A 384 -5.88 -31.79 -42.19
C ALA A 384 -6.77 -30.59 -41.85
N LYS A 385 -7.92 -30.45 -42.53
CA LYS A 385 -8.93 -29.41 -42.22
C LYS A 385 -9.44 -29.50 -40.78
N ARG A 386 -9.59 -30.72 -40.26
CA ARG A 386 -10.00 -30.93 -38.86
C ARG A 386 -8.95 -30.43 -37.87
N LEU A 387 -7.68 -30.71 -38.10
CA LEU A 387 -6.59 -30.20 -37.26
C LEU A 387 -6.50 -28.69 -37.32
N GLU A 388 -6.73 -28.08 -38.49
CA GLU A 388 -6.74 -26.62 -38.64
C GLU A 388 -7.82 -25.99 -37.76
N LYS A 389 -9.04 -26.53 -37.79
CA LYS A 389 -10.14 -26.08 -36.93
C LYS A 389 -9.82 -26.22 -35.43
N ILE A 390 -9.16 -27.31 -35.02
CA ILE A 390 -8.75 -27.51 -33.62
C ILE A 390 -7.70 -26.47 -33.21
N VAL A 391 -6.74 -26.17 -34.08
CA VAL A 391 -5.70 -25.17 -33.83
C VAL A 391 -6.30 -23.77 -33.72
N ASP A 392 -7.23 -23.42 -34.60
CA ASP A 392 -7.94 -22.14 -34.55
C ASP A 392 -8.80 -22.03 -33.26
N ASP A 393 -9.56 -23.08 -32.90
CA ASP A 393 -10.32 -23.13 -31.63
C ASP A 393 -9.41 -22.87 -30.40
N ILE A 394 -8.23 -23.47 -30.36
CA ILE A 394 -7.25 -23.29 -29.27
C ILE A 394 -6.69 -21.87 -29.25
N LEU A 395 -6.36 -21.32 -30.43
CA LEU A 395 -5.87 -19.93 -30.57
C LEU A 395 -6.89 -18.93 -30.08
N ASP A 396 -8.17 -19.22 -30.30
CA ASP A 396 -9.21 -18.31 -29.89
C ASP A 396 -9.46 -18.35 -28.39
N VAL A 397 -9.46 -19.54 -27.77
CA VAL A 397 -9.45 -19.63 -26.30
C VAL A 397 -8.29 -18.84 -25.69
N ALA A 398 -7.11 -18.91 -26.33
CA ALA A 398 -5.93 -18.17 -25.92
C ALA A 398 -6.11 -16.64 -26.02
N ARG A 399 -6.74 -16.17 -27.10
CA ARG A 399 -6.95 -14.75 -27.41
C ARG A 399 -8.06 -14.12 -26.56
N ILE A 400 -8.92 -14.96 -25.96
CA ILE A 400 -9.95 -14.53 -25.01
C ILE A 400 -9.40 -14.37 -23.58
N GLY A 401 -8.13 -14.74 -23.33
CA GLY A 401 -7.45 -14.52 -22.04
C GLY A 401 -7.42 -13.04 -21.58
N PRO A 402 -7.06 -12.77 -20.31
CA PRO A 402 -7.23 -11.48 -19.66
C PRO A 402 -6.29 -10.42 -20.27
N ALA A 403 -6.72 -9.81 -21.37
CA ALA A 403 -6.10 -8.64 -21.97
C ALA A 403 -7.05 -7.45 -21.77
N ASP A 404 -6.42 -6.34 -21.39
CA ASP A 404 -7.01 -5.13 -20.82
C ASP A 404 -8.38 -4.71 -21.35
N THR A 405 -9.17 -4.29 -20.37
CA THR A 405 -10.50 -3.68 -20.35
C THR A 405 -10.57 -2.37 -21.15
N ALA A 406 -10.18 -2.40 -22.42
CA ALA A 406 -10.46 -1.37 -23.40
C ALA A 406 -11.36 -1.98 -24.50
N LEU A 407 -12.50 -2.54 -24.10
CA LEU A 407 -13.56 -2.84 -25.04
C LEU A 407 -14.12 -1.51 -25.53
N THR A 408 -13.65 -1.06 -26.69
CA THR A 408 -14.41 -0.11 -27.51
C THR A 408 -15.77 -0.77 -27.72
N LEU A 409 -16.81 -0.22 -27.09
CA LEU A 409 -18.17 -0.77 -27.13
C LEU A 409 -18.68 -0.77 -28.57
N GLN A 410 -18.42 -1.85 -29.30
CA GLN A 410 -18.97 -2.05 -30.62
C GLN A 410 -20.47 -2.31 -30.51
N THR A 411 -21.21 -1.84 -31.52
CA THR A 411 -22.65 -2.03 -31.60
C THR A 411 -22.99 -2.73 -32.90
N VAL A 412 -23.83 -3.76 -32.83
CA VAL A 412 -24.21 -4.58 -33.97
C VAL A 412 -25.70 -4.47 -34.22
N ARG A 413 -26.07 -4.16 -35.47
CA ARG A 413 -27.46 -4.26 -35.95
C ARG A 413 -27.83 -5.73 -36.09
N LEU A 414 -28.47 -6.29 -35.07
CA LEU A 414 -28.59 -7.73 -34.94
C LEU A 414 -29.38 -8.41 -36.10
N PRO A 415 -30.55 -7.92 -36.55
CA PRO A 415 -31.36 -8.63 -37.55
C PRO A 415 -30.62 -8.89 -38.87
N ALA A 416 -30.12 -7.83 -39.49
CA ALA A 416 -29.46 -7.92 -40.79
C ALA A 416 -28.20 -8.79 -40.74
N ASN A 417 -27.42 -8.66 -39.67
CA ASN A 417 -26.19 -9.44 -39.51
C ASN A 417 -26.49 -10.92 -39.24
N VAL A 418 -27.48 -11.25 -38.40
CA VAL A 418 -27.85 -12.65 -38.13
C VAL A 418 -28.42 -13.32 -39.37
N GLU A 419 -29.31 -12.64 -40.12
CA GLU A 419 -29.81 -13.18 -41.40
C GLU A 419 -28.67 -13.44 -42.38
N GLN A 420 -27.73 -12.50 -42.52
CA GLN A 420 -26.57 -12.66 -43.39
C GLN A 420 -25.71 -13.85 -42.95
N ILE A 421 -25.36 -13.95 -41.67
CA ILE A 421 -24.57 -15.06 -41.12
C ILE A 421 -25.26 -16.41 -41.37
N CYS A 422 -26.57 -16.49 -41.15
CA CYS A 422 -27.36 -17.69 -41.36
C CYS A 422 -27.41 -18.10 -42.85
N ASN A 423 -27.58 -17.13 -43.75
CA ASN A 423 -27.59 -17.35 -45.19
C ASN A 423 -26.22 -17.85 -45.68
N ASP A 424 -25.15 -17.17 -45.28
CA ASP A 424 -23.77 -17.54 -45.64
C ASP A 424 -23.44 -18.95 -45.14
N TRP A 425 -23.78 -19.26 -43.88
CA TRP A 425 -23.55 -20.58 -43.30
C TRP A 425 -24.33 -21.68 -44.03
N GLY A 426 -25.61 -21.47 -44.33
CA GLY A 426 -26.41 -22.51 -44.96
C GLY A 426 -26.09 -22.73 -46.44
N LEU A 427 -25.60 -21.70 -47.16
CA LEU A 427 -25.02 -21.85 -48.50
C LEU A 427 -23.74 -22.70 -48.45
N GLN A 428 -22.82 -22.37 -47.55
CA GLN A 428 -21.54 -23.08 -47.41
C GLN A 428 -21.71 -24.55 -47.00
N ASN A 429 -22.67 -24.83 -46.11
CA ASN A 429 -22.89 -26.18 -45.59
C ASN A 429 -23.96 -26.98 -46.36
N THR A 430 -24.48 -26.45 -47.48
CA THR A 430 -25.58 -27.06 -48.25
C THR A 430 -26.80 -27.41 -47.38
N CYS A 431 -27.07 -26.58 -46.37
CA CYS A 431 -28.09 -26.80 -45.35
C CYS A 431 -29.26 -25.80 -45.45
N MET A 432 -29.35 -25.01 -46.53
CA MET A 432 -30.41 -24.00 -46.73
C MET A 432 -31.83 -24.53 -46.53
N ALA A 433 -32.13 -25.74 -47.00
CA ALA A 433 -33.46 -26.32 -46.82
C ALA A 433 -33.77 -26.65 -45.33
N ARG A 434 -32.75 -26.90 -44.51
CA ARG A 434 -32.88 -27.29 -43.09
C ARG A 434 -32.99 -26.09 -42.15
N LEU A 435 -32.60 -24.90 -42.61
CA LEU A 435 -32.49 -23.70 -41.79
C LEU A 435 -33.70 -22.78 -42.01
N HIS A 436 -34.36 -22.41 -40.92
CA HIS A 436 -35.44 -21.42 -40.93
C HIS A 436 -35.09 -20.24 -40.02
N CYS A 437 -34.94 -19.05 -40.60
CA CYS A 437 -34.78 -17.81 -39.84
C CYS A 437 -36.15 -17.17 -39.65
N VAL A 438 -36.62 -17.12 -38.41
CA VAL A 438 -37.93 -16.54 -38.09
C VAL A 438 -37.87 -15.03 -38.35
N PRO A 439 -38.84 -14.43 -39.09
CA PRO A 439 -38.85 -13.01 -39.38
C PRO A 439 -38.83 -12.14 -38.12
N TRP A 440 -38.06 -11.06 -38.17
CA TRP A 440 -37.82 -10.18 -37.03
C TRP A 440 -38.84 -9.06 -37.01
N ALA A 441 -39.53 -8.87 -35.87
CA ALA A 441 -40.56 -7.84 -35.75
C ALA A 441 -40.00 -6.42 -35.54
N TYR A 442 -38.72 -6.25 -35.21
CA TYR A 442 -38.11 -4.95 -34.90
C TYR A 442 -36.60 -4.94 -35.19
N GLN A 443 -36.05 -3.75 -35.43
CA GLN A 443 -34.61 -3.52 -35.54
C GLN A 443 -34.00 -3.34 -34.15
N ALA A 444 -32.98 -4.12 -33.83
CA ALA A 444 -32.30 -4.06 -32.54
C ALA A 444 -30.79 -3.86 -32.71
N VAL A 445 -30.23 -2.99 -31.87
CA VAL A 445 -28.79 -2.77 -31.78
C VAL A 445 -28.32 -3.32 -30.44
N VAL A 446 -27.35 -4.22 -30.46
CA VAL A 446 -26.79 -4.82 -29.24
C VAL A 446 -25.34 -4.41 -29.03
N ARG A 447 -24.89 -4.43 -27.77
CA ARG A 447 -23.48 -4.31 -27.40
C ARG A 447 -22.80 -5.67 -27.59
N PHE A 448 -22.20 -5.87 -28.74
CA PHE A 448 -21.46 -7.08 -29.07
C PHE A 448 -20.50 -6.79 -30.24
N ASP A 449 -19.50 -7.62 -30.42
CA ASP A 449 -18.56 -7.54 -31.54
C ASP A 449 -19.03 -8.44 -32.69
N LEU A 450 -19.02 -7.93 -33.93
CA LEU A 450 -19.61 -8.64 -35.08
C LEU A 450 -18.92 -9.98 -35.37
N ASP A 451 -17.59 -10.00 -35.34
CA ASP A 451 -16.80 -11.19 -35.64
C ASP A 451 -17.03 -12.26 -34.57
N HIS A 452 -17.07 -11.86 -33.29
CA HIS A 452 -17.42 -12.76 -32.20
C HIS A 452 -18.87 -13.27 -32.29
N LEU A 453 -19.83 -12.45 -32.72
CA LEU A 453 -21.21 -12.88 -32.91
C LEU A 453 -21.32 -13.95 -34.00
N GLN A 454 -20.68 -13.69 -35.15
CA GLN A 454 -20.60 -14.65 -36.24
C GLN A 454 -20.02 -15.98 -35.76
N ARG A 455 -18.95 -15.92 -34.97
CA ARG A 455 -18.32 -17.11 -34.39
C ARG A 455 -19.26 -17.90 -33.49
N VAL A 456 -19.97 -17.24 -32.57
CA VAL A 456 -20.92 -17.91 -31.68
C VAL A 456 -22.03 -18.57 -32.50
N LEU A 457 -22.60 -17.85 -33.46
CA LEU A 457 -23.67 -18.38 -34.30
C LEU A 457 -23.23 -19.56 -35.16
N VAL A 458 -22.08 -19.48 -35.83
CA VAL A 458 -21.55 -20.59 -36.62
C VAL A 458 -21.30 -21.82 -35.74
N ASN A 459 -20.77 -21.65 -34.52
CA ASN A 459 -20.59 -22.76 -33.59
C ASN A 459 -21.93 -23.41 -33.18
N LEU A 460 -22.96 -22.60 -32.91
CA LEU A 460 -24.28 -23.12 -32.56
C LEU A 460 -24.98 -23.78 -33.76
N LEU A 461 -24.83 -23.23 -34.96
CA LEU A 461 -25.37 -23.79 -36.20
C LEU A 461 -24.65 -25.09 -36.60
N ASP A 462 -23.32 -25.15 -36.48
CA ASP A 462 -22.54 -26.38 -36.68
C ASP A 462 -22.95 -27.47 -35.68
N ASN A 463 -23.20 -27.08 -34.42
CA ASN A 463 -23.68 -27.98 -33.39
C ASN A 463 -25.10 -28.49 -33.73
N ALA A 464 -26.00 -27.57 -34.10
CA ALA A 464 -27.36 -27.90 -34.54
C ALA A 464 -27.34 -28.84 -35.76
N ALA A 465 -26.58 -28.53 -36.81
CA ALA A 465 -26.53 -29.33 -38.04
C ALA A 465 -26.03 -30.75 -37.84
N ARG A 466 -25.17 -30.95 -36.84
CA ARG A 466 -24.61 -32.26 -36.47
C ARG A 466 -25.65 -33.17 -35.82
N TYR A 467 -26.54 -32.63 -35.00
CA TYR A 467 -27.49 -33.41 -34.20
C TYR A 467 -28.94 -33.32 -34.66
N ALA A 468 -29.29 -32.29 -35.45
CA ALA A 468 -30.59 -32.13 -36.07
C ALA A 468 -30.83 -33.15 -37.17
N SER A 469 -32.09 -33.47 -37.45
CA SER A 469 -32.47 -34.29 -38.57
C SER A 469 -32.19 -33.58 -39.91
N THR A 470 -32.27 -34.31 -41.03
CA THR A 470 -32.08 -33.78 -42.39
C THR A 470 -33.34 -33.16 -42.98
N GLN A 471 -34.39 -33.06 -42.17
CA GLN A 471 -35.69 -32.55 -42.54
C GLN A 471 -35.66 -31.01 -42.74
N PRO A 472 -36.48 -30.44 -43.64
CA PRO A 472 -36.61 -28.99 -43.76
C PRO A 472 -36.96 -28.30 -42.43
N GLU A 473 -36.44 -27.09 -42.18
CA GLU A 473 -36.69 -26.34 -40.93
C GLU A 473 -36.31 -27.08 -39.62
N ALA A 474 -35.46 -28.11 -39.70
CA ALA A 474 -34.94 -28.83 -38.53
C ALA A 474 -34.06 -27.95 -37.62
N ILE A 475 -33.57 -26.81 -38.13
CA ILE A 475 -32.84 -25.79 -37.39
C ILE A 475 -33.60 -24.47 -37.50
N GLN A 476 -33.91 -23.85 -36.37
CA GLN A 476 -34.60 -22.56 -36.32
C GLN A 476 -33.76 -21.52 -35.59
N VAL A 477 -33.61 -20.34 -36.18
CA VAL A 477 -32.99 -19.18 -35.54
C VAL A 477 -34.06 -18.13 -35.32
N ALA A 478 -34.25 -17.71 -34.08
CA ALA A 478 -35.26 -16.71 -33.75
C ALA A 478 -34.74 -15.70 -32.74
N CYS A 479 -35.25 -14.47 -32.82
CA CYS A 479 -34.96 -13.41 -31.88
C CYS A 479 -36.24 -12.92 -31.19
N GLY A 480 -36.14 -12.59 -29.91
CA GLY A 480 -37.27 -12.11 -29.11
C GLY A 480 -36.81 -11.22 -27.96
N MET A 481 -37.73 -10.45 -27.38
CA MET A 481 -37.47 -9.80 -26.10
C MET A 481 -38.09 -10.66 -24.99
N PRO A 482 -37.32 -11.09 -23.97
CA PRO A 482 -37.89 -11.83 -22.83
C PRO A 482 -38.95 -11.00 -22.09
N THR A 483 -38.80 -9.68 -22.10
CA THR A 483 -39.68 -8.74 -21.43
C THR A 483 -39.87 -7.50 -22.29
N PRO A 484 -41.11 -7.07 -22.60
CA PRO A 484 -41.35 -5.80 -23.27
C PRO A 484 -40.76 -4.64 -22.47
N GLY A 485 -39.89 -3.84 -23.08
CA GLY A 485 -39.20 -2.72 -22.41
C GLY A 485 -37.99 -3.12 -21.55
N GLY A 486 -37.61 -4.41 -21.52
CA GLY A 486 -36.37 -4.85 -20.90
C GLY A 486 -35.14 -4.41 -21.70
N GLY A 487 -34.03 -4.13 -21.01
CA GLY A 487 -32.75 -3.76 -21.65
C GLY A 487 -32.00 -4.92 -22.31
N THR A 488 -32.65 -6.07 -22.52
CA THR A 488 -32.03 -7.30 -23.02
C THR A 488 -32.80 -7.90 -24.20
N LEU A 489 -32.04 -8.52 -25.11
CA LEU A 489 -32.51 -9.16 -26.31
C LEU A 489 -32.13 -10.63 -26.29
N MET A 490 -33.04 -11.51 -26.70
CA MET A 490 -32.84 -12.94 -26.73
C MET A 490 -32.62 -13.40 -28.17
N LEU A 491 -31.52 -14.11 -28.43
CA LEU A 491 -31.24 -14.78 -29.69
C LEU A 491 -31.19 -16.29 -29.43
N SER A 492 -31.98 -17.05 -30.16
CA SER A 492 -32.18 -18.49 -29.96
C SER A 492 -31.79 -19.28 -31.19
N VAL A 493 -31.07 -20.38 -31.00
CA VAL A 493 -30.80 -21.40 -32.01
C VAL A 493 -31.39 -22.71 -31.52
N TRP A 494 -32.47 -23.16 -32.17
CA TRP A 494 -33.19 -24.37 -31.86
C TRP A 494 -32.91 -25.45 -32.90
N SER A 495 -32.86 -26.71 -32.48
CA SER A 495 -32.79 -27.87 -33.37
C SER A 495 -33.64 -29.06 -32.89
N ASP A 496 -34.18 -29.83 -33.82
CA ASP A 496 -35.02 -31.02 -33.57
C ASP A 496 -34.25 -32.26 -33.09
N GLY A 497 -32.99 -32.08 -32.66
CA GLY A 497 -32.13 -33.18 -32.21
C GLY A 497 -32.67 -33.91 -30.97
N ALA A 498 -32.17 -35.12 -30.74
CA ALA A 498 -32.55 -35.93 -29.58
C ALA A 498 -32.20 -35.24 -28.24
N PRO A 499 -32.88 -35.59 -27.13
CA PRO A 499 -32.52 -35.11 -25.80
C PRO A 499 -31.08 -35.48 -25.44
N MET A 500 -30.39 -34.56 -24.76
CA MET A 500 -29.04 -34.79 -24.28
C MET A 500 -29.07 -35.62 -22.99
N GLU A 501 -28.05 -36.45 -22.77
CA GLU A 501 -27.90 -37.14 -21.49
C GLU A 501 -27.62 -36.12 -20.37
N GLN A 502 -28.16 -36.33 -19.17
CA GLN A 502 -28.03 -35.38 -18.06
C GLN A 502 -26.58 -35.13 -17.64
N SER A 503 -25.69 -36.11 -17.85
CA SER A 503 -24.25 -35.97 -17.65
C SER A 503 -23.62 -34.99 -18.65
N VAL A 504 -24.10 -34.99 -19.89
CA VAL A 504 -23.64 -34.12 -20.98
C VAL A 504 -24.15 -32.69 -20.78
N GLU A 505 -25.41 -32.54 -20.37
CA GLU A 505 -26.02 -31.23 -20.09
C GLU A 505 -25.26 -30.44 -19.02
N ARG A 506 -24.82 -31.11 -17.94
CA ARG A 506 -24.11 -30.46 -16.82
C ARG A 506 -22.74 -29.89 -17.19
N HIS A 507 -22.05 -30.51 -18.14
CA HIS A 507 -20.68 -30.15 -18.50
C HIS A 507 -20.59 -29.54 -19.92
N LEU A 508 -21.74 -29.15 -20.49
CA LEU A 508 -21.87 -28.74 -21.89
C LEU A 508 -20.99 -27.54 -22.29
N PHE A 509 -20.72 -26.65 -21.33
CA PHE A 509 -19.87 -25.47 -21.51
C PHE A 509 -18.48 -25.62 -20.91
N GLU A 510 -18.07 -26.82 -20.48
CA GLU A 510 -16.72 -27.07 -19.99
C GLU A 510 -15.74 -27.30 -21.16
N PRO A 511 -14.48 -26.83 -21.04
CA PRO A 511 -13.50 -27.00 -22.11
C PRO A 511 -13.15 -28.48 -22.30
N PHE A 512 -12.97 -28.89 -23.56
CA PHE A 512 -12.64 -30.26 -23.99
C PHE A 512 -13.72 -31.31 -23.70
N PHE A 513 -14.91 -30.89 -23.28
CA PHE A 513 -16.02 -31.79 -23.05
C PHE A 513 -16.80 -32.04 -24.35
N SER A 514 -17.00 -33.31 -24.70
CA SER A 514 -17.86 -33.70 -25.83
C SER A 514 -18.33 -35.15 -25.73
N SER A 515 -19.52 -35.42 -26.25
CA SER A 515 -20.07 -36.77 -26.43
C SER A 515 -19.48 -37.53 -27.62
N GLU A 516 -18.73 -36.86 -28.51
CA GLU A 516 -18.08 -37.47 -29.67
C GLU A 516 -16.56 -37.43 -29.58
N SER A 517 -15.91 -38.59 -29.81
CA SER A 517 -14.45 -38.73 -29.85
C SER A 517 -13.74 -37.88 -30.92
N ARG A 518 -14.49 -37.31 -31.88
CA ARG A 518 -13.93 -36.55 -33.02
C ARG A 518 -14.00 -35.03 -32.89
N SER A 519 -14.67 -34.48 -31.88
CA SER A 519 -14.78 -33.02 -31.71
C SER A 519 -13.73 -32.45 -30.74
N SER A 520 -13.41 -31.15 -30.86
CA SER A 520 -12.49 -30.46 -29.94
C SER A 520 -13.05 -30.26 -28.54
N GLY A 521 -14.38 -30.25 -28.39
CA GLY A 521 -15.06 -29.90 -27.13
C GLY A 521 -14.85 -28.44 -26.71
N LEU A 522 -14.35 -27.57 -27.60
CA LEU A 522 -14.05 -26.17 -27.28
C LEU A 522 -15.12 -25.19 -27.77
N GLY A 523 -15.92 -25.55 -28.78
CA GLY A 523 -16.85 -24.62 -29.43
C GLY A 523 -17.84 -23.95 -28.47
N LEU A 524 -18.51 -24.74 -27.62
CA LEU A 524 -19.49 -24.21 -26.65
C LEU A 524 -18.82 -23.46 -25.49
N TYR A 525 -17.64 -23.90 -25.06
CA TYR A 525 -16.82 -23.16 -24.09
C TYR A 525 -16.45 -21.77 -24.63
N ILE A 526 -16.00 -21.69 -25.89
CA ILE A 526 -15.70 -20.43 -26.57
C ILE A 526 -16.95 -19.55 -26.66
N CYS A 527 -18.12 -20.12 -26.96
CA CYS A 527 -19.37 -19.37 -27.00
C CYS A 527 -19.68 -18.73 -25.65
N ARG A 528 -19.50 -19.47 -24.55
CA ARG A 528 -19.71 -18.97 -23.19
C ARG A 528 -18.74 -17.84 -22.85
N GLU A 529 -17.46 -18.04 -23.09
CA GLU A 529 -16.44 -17.04 -22.76
C GLU A 529 -16.62 -15.75 -23.58
N LEU A 530 -16.98 -15.86 -24.86
CA LEU A 530 -17.30 -14.70 -25.71
C LEU A 530 -18.55 -13.97 -25.21
N CYS A 531 -19.58 -14.69 -24.77
CA CYS A 531 -20.78 -14.07 -24.19
C CYS A 531 -20.43 -13.33 -22.88
N ASP A 532 -19.76 -14.01 -21.95
CA ASP A 532 -19.39 -13.47 -20.64
C ASP A 532 -18.52 -12.19 -20.81
N ARG A 533 -17.59 -12.19 -21.78
CA ARG A 533 -16.75 -11.03 -22.12
C ARG A 533 -17.53 -9.80 -22.58
N HIS A 534 -18.65 -9.98 -23.26
CA HIS A 534 -19.51 -8.88 -23.76
C HIS A 534 -20.69 -8.58 -22.82
N GLY A 535 -20.69 -9.14 -21.60
CA GLY A 535 -21.79 -8.96 -20.64
C GLY A 535 -23.10 -9.60 -21.11
N ALA A 536 -23.01 -10.57 -22.00
CA ALA A 536 -24.09 -11.43 -22.47
C ALA A 536 -24.03 -12.78 -21.74
N SER A 537 -25.10 -13.59 -21.83
CA SER A 537 -25.12 -14.94 -21.26
C SER A 537 -25.65 -15.96 -22.27
N ILE A 538 -25.12 -17.18 -22.22
CA ILE A 538 -25.63 -18.32 -23.01
C ILE A 538 -26.16 -19.41 -22.08
N THR A 539 -27.35 -19.94 -22.38
CA THR A 539 -27.98 -21.03 -21.64
C THR A 539 -28.51 -22.11 -22.59
N TYR A 540 -28.66 -23.32 -22.07
CA TYR A 540 -29.31 -24.43 -22.76
C TYR A 540 -30.68 -24.70 -22.14
N GLN A 541 -31.67 -24.99 -22.97
CA GLN A 541 -32.95 -25.53 -22.53
C GLN A 541 -33.52 -26.50 -23.57
N ARG A 542 -34.36 -27.42 -23.12
CA ARG A 542 -35.25 -28.19 -24.01
C ARG A 542 -36.52 -27.39 -24.23
N SER A 543 -36.89 -27.11 -25.47
CA SER A 543 -38.10 -26.36 -25.78
C SER A 543 -38.82 -26.90 -27.01
N ALA A 544 -40.14 -26.71 -27.03
CA ALA A 544 -41.00 -27.12 -28.12
C ALA A 544 -41.18 -25.97 -29.13
N ARG A 545 -40.99 -26.23 -30.42
CA ARG A 545 -41.20 -25.28 -31.52
C ARG A 545 -42.20 -25.83 -32.52
N LEU A 546 -42.96 -24.93 -33.14
CA LEU A 546 -43.81 -25.27 -34.28
C LEU A 546 -42.92 -25.41 -35.52
N THR A 547 -42.93 -26.59 -36.13
CA THR A 547 -42.22 -26.89 -37.37
C THR A 547 -43.21 -27.58 -38.30
N ARG A 548 -43.50 -26.97 -39.46
CA ARG A 548 -44.43 -27.52 -40.46
C ARG A 548 -45.75 -28.05 -39.85
N ASP A 549 -46.42 -27.20 -39.06
CA ASP A 549 -47.70 -27.48 -38.38
C ASP A 549 -47.67 -28.61 -37.32
N THR A 550 -46.48 -29.07 -36.93
CA THR A 550 -46.29 -30.02 -35.83
C THR A 550 -45.42 -29.42 -34.75
N VAL A 551 -45.79 -29.63 -33.49
CA VAL A 551 -44.99 -29.20 -32.34
C VAL A 551 -43.94 -30.26 -32.05
N LEU A 552 -42.67 -29.91 -32.17
CA LEU A 552 -41.54 -30.80 -31.92
C LEU A 552 -40.73 -30.29 -30.73
N ASP A 553 -40.36 -31.18 -29.83
CA ASP A 553 -39.37 -30.90 -28.80
C ASP A 553 -37.98 -30.89 -29.42
N GLY A 554 -37.16 -29.91 -29.02
CA GLY A 554 -35.81 -29.73 -29.54
C GLY A 554 -34.85 -29.11 -28.54
N ASN A 555 -33.58 -29.07 -28.91
CA ASN A 555 -32.49 -28.48 -28.14
C ASN A 555 -32.38 -27.00 -28.51
N GLU A 556 -32.46 -26.12 -27.52
CA GLU A 556 -32.39 -24.67 -27.72
C GLU A 556 -31.21 -24.06 -26.95
N PHE A 557 -30.38 -23.33 -27.68
CA PHE A 557 -29.36 -22.46 -27.09
C PHE A 557 -29.85 -21.01 -27.13
N LEU A 558 -29.84 -20.39 -25.95
CA LEU A 558 -30.39 -19.07 -25.72
C LEU A 558 -29.28 -18.09 -25.36
N LEU A 559 -29.08 -17.07 -26.19
CA LEU A 559 -28.19 -15.95 -25.93
C LEU A 559 -29.01 -14.77 -25.41
N THR A 560 -28.61 -14.22 -24.28
CA THR A 560 -29.15 -12.97 -23.75
C THR A 560 -28.12 -11.86 -23.95
N LEU A 561 -28.44 -10.92 -24.84
CA LEU A 561 -27.59 -9.82 -25.27
C LEU A 561 -28.09 -8.51 -24.67
N GLN A 562 -27.19 -7.56 -24.37
CA GLN A 562 -27.58 -6.23 -23.89
C GLN A 562 -27.91 -5.31 -25.06
N LEU A 563 -29.06 -4.64 -25.00
CA LEU A 563 -29.43 -3.61 -25.97
C LEU A 563 -28.51 -2.39 -25.78
N ALA A 564 -28.05 -1.84 -26.90
CA ALA A 564 -27.40 -0.54 -26.89
C ALA A 564 -28.46 0.57 -26.75
N PRO A 565 -28.19 1.63 -25.97
CA PRO A 565 -29.08 2.78 -25.94
C PRO A 565 -29.19 3.35 -27.36
N VAL A 566 -30.42 3.51 -27.85
CA VAL A 566 -30.68 4.22 -29.10
C VAL A 566 -30.22 5.65 -28.88
N ALA A 567 -29.18 6.08 -29.59
CA ALA A 567 -28.79 7.48 -29.59
C ALA A 567 -29.91 8.27 -30.28
N ASP A 568 -30.67 9.05 -29.51
CA ASP A 568 -31.57 10.06 -30.04
C ASP A 568 -30.76 11.05 -30.90
N GLY A 569 -31.07 11.08 -32.21
CA GLY A 569 -30.51 12.04 -33.18
C GLY A 569 -29.89 11.35 -34.39
N SER A 570 -30.63 11.06 -35.46
CA SER A 570 -31.03 12.04 -36.48
C SER A 570 -31.94 11.35 -37.54
N PRO A 571 -32.72 12.13 -38.32
CA PRO A 571 -34.04 11.71 -38.80
C PRO A 571 -34.00 10.84 -40.05
N SER A 572 -35.13 10.16 -40.27
CA SER A 572 -35.58 9.61 -41.54
C SER A 572 -35.20 10.50 -42.74
N ALA A 573 -34.53 9.91 -43.72
CA ALA A 573 -34.58 10.31 -45.12
C ALA A 573 -34.64 9.05 -45.97
#